data_AF-A0A841QLS4-F1
#
_entry.id   AF-A0A841QLS4-F1
#
_cell.length_a   1.000
_cell.length_b   1.000
_cell.length_c   1.000
_cell.angle_alpha   90.00
_cell.angle_beta   90.00
_cell.angle_gamma   90.00
#
_symmetry.space_group_name_H-M   'P 1'
#
loop_
_entity.id
_entity.type
_entity.pdbx_description
1 polymer ?
#
loop_
_entity_poly.entity_id
_entity_poly.type
_entity_poly.pdbx_seq_one_letter_code
_entity_poly.pdbx_strand_id
1 'polypeptide(L)' 'MTPFPIEEIRARLADAVQMAGGQSAWSRKTGIHRTTVSEVLSHKRDIPESIINALGYIVRPMCVPARKGMNR' A
#
# COMPACT_ATOMS: atom_id res chain seq x y z
N MET A 1 -9.36 1.80 11.02
CA MET A 1 -8.79 2.78 10.09
C MET A 1 -7.31 2.89 10.40
N THR A 2 -6.45 2.82 9.39
CA THR A 2 -4.99 2.75 9.53
C THR A 2 -4.42 4.15 9.84
N PRO A 3 -3.30 4.26 10.58
CA PRO A 3 -2.75 5.54 11.04
C PRO A 3 -2.10 6.38 9.93
N PHE A 4 -2.29 5.97 8.68
CA PHE A 4 -1.85 6.63 7.46
C PHE A 4 -3.03 6.67 6.48
N PRO A 5 -3.22 7.77 5.73
CA PRO A 5 -4.19 7.78 4.65
C PRO A 5 -3.90 6.58 3.73
N ILE A 6 -4.96 5.87 3.30
CA ILE A 6 -4.86 4.72 2.39
C ILE A 6 -4.00 5.11 1.16
N GLU A 7 -4.08 6.37 0.75
CA GLU A 7 -3.29 6.98 -0.32
C GLU A 7 -1.79 7.04 -0.01
N GLU A 8 -1.40 7.34 1.24
CA GLU A 8 0.01 7.34 1.65
C GLU A 8 0.59 5.92 1.71
N ILE A 9 -0.21 4.95 2.15
CA ILE A 9 0.20 3.53 2.12
C ILE A 9 0.38 3.07 0.66
N ARG A 10 -0.48 3.52 -0.26
CA ARG A 10 -0.34 3.26 -1.71
C ARG A 10 0.89 3.94 -2.31
N ALA A 11 1.17 5.19 -1.93
CA ALA A 11 2.36 5.90 -2.38
C ALA A 11 3.65 5.18 -1.92
N ARG A 12 3.68 4.75 -0.65
CA ARG A 12 4.79 3.95 -0.10
C ARG A 12 4.90 2.57 -0.72
N LEU A 13 3.77 1.94 -1.06
CA LEU A 13 3.76 0.70 -1.84
C LEU A 13 4.38 0.92 -3.22
N ALA A 14 4.01 1.99 -3.92
CA ALA A 14 4.56 2.32 -5.24
C ALA A 14 6.07 2.60 -5.15
N ASP A 15 6.52 3.30 -4.12
CA ASP A 15 7.94 3.55 -3.86
C ASP A 15 8.70 2.25 -3.56
N ALA A 16 8.21 1.43 -2.63
CA ALA A 16 8.82 0.14 -2.31
C ALA A 16 8.87 -0.80 -3.52
N VAL A 17 7.85 -0.77 -4.37
CA VAL A 17 7.81 -1.50 -5.64
C VAL A 17 8.88 -0.98 -6.62
N GLN A 18 9.06 0.34 -6.74
CA GLN A 18 10.12 0.93 -7.56
C GLN A 18 11.52 0.58 -7.01
N MET A 19 11.73 0.72 -5.71
CA MET A 19 12.99 0.35 -5.04
C MET A 19 13.33 -1.13 -5.18
N ALA A 20 12.31 -2.00 -5.27
CA ALA A 20 12.50 -3.43 -5.52
C ALA A 20 12.81 -3.75 -6.99
N GLY A 21 12.70 -2.80 -7.92
CA GLY A 21 12.88 -3.04 -9.36
C GLY A 21 11.61 -3.45 -10.09
N GLY A 22 10.44 -3.12 -9.54
CA GLY A 22 9.12 -3.34 -10.14
C GLY A 22 8.25 -4.33 -9.39
N GLN A 23 6.98 -4.41 -9.79
CA GLN A 23 5.96 -5.20 -9.09
C GLN A 23 6.32 -6.69 -9.05
N SER A 24 6.92 -7.22 -10.11
CA SER A 24 7.35 -8.62 -10.21
C SER A 24 8.48 -8.95 -9.22
N ALA A 25 9.43 -8.03 -9.05
CA ALA A 25 10.53 -8.20 -8.12
C ALA A 25 10.05 -8.04 -6.66
N TRP A 26 9.19 -7.06 -6.40
CA TRP A 26 8.54 -6.88 -5.10
C TRP A 26 7.65 -8.08 -4.73
N SER A 27 6.90 -8.62 -5.69
CA SER A 27 6.08 -9.82 -5.56
C SER A 27 6.92 -11.05 -5.19
N ARG A 28 8.06 -11.25 -5.84
CA ARG A 28 9.01 -12.33 -5.49
C ARG A 28 9.63 -12.15 -4.10
N LYS A 29 9.90 -10.91 -3.69
CA LYS A 29 10.54 -10.58 -2.41
C LYS A 29 9.58 -10.74 -1.22
N THR A 30 8.30 -10.47 -1.43
CA THR A 30 7.26 -10.45 -0.37
C THR A 30 6.32 -11.65 -0.41
N GLY A 31 6.31 -12.40 -1.52
CA GLY A 31 5.35 -13.48 -1.77
C GLY A 31 3.94 -13.00 -2.15
N ILE A 32 3.71 -11.69 -2.25
CA ILE A 32 2.38 -11.11 -2.56
C ILE A 32 2.18 -11.08 -4.06
N HIS A 33 1.02 -11.55 -4.53
CA HIS A 33 0.72 -11.61 -5.96
C HIS A 33 0.72 -10.23 -6.62
N ARG A 34 1.32 -10.10 -7.80
CA ARG A 34 1.34 -8.87 -8.59
C ARG A 34 -0.06 -8.30 -8.82
N THR A 35 -1.05 -9.17 -9.04
CA THR A 35 -2.46 -8.77 -9.24
C THR A 35 -2.96 -8.00 -8.02
N THR A 36 -2.69 -8.51 -6.81
CA THR A 36 -3.09 -7.85 -5.56
C THR A 36 -2.43 -6.48 -5.41
N VAL A 37 -1.15 -6.36 -5.76
CA VAL A 37 -0.43 -5.07 -5.76
C VAL A 37 -1.07 -4.10 -6.75
N SER A 38 -1.38 -4.57 -7.96
CA SER A 38 -2.01 -3.75 -9.00
C SER A 38 -3.41 -3.29 -8.60
N GLU A 39 -4.24 -4.17 -8.03
CA GLU A 39 -5.60 -3.82 -7.59
C GLU A 39 -5.58 -2.77 -6.46
N VAL A 40 -4.61 -2.90 -5.56
CA VAL A 40 -4.40 -1.94 -4.47
C VAL A 40 -3.91 -0.60 -5.01
N LEU A 41 -2.96 -0.59 -5.95
CA LEU A 41 -2.50 0.63 -6.61
C LEU A 41 -3.58 1.29 -7.49
N SER A 42 -4.49 0.51 -8.07
CA SER A 42 -5.60 1.00 -8.91
C SER A 42 -6.85 1.39 -8.12
N HIS A 43 -6.78 1.48 -6.79
CA HIS A 43 -7.92 1.82 -5.93
C HIS A 43 -9.11 0.83 -6.02
N LYS A 44 -8.94 -0.31 -6.69
CA LYS A 44 -9.98 -1.34 -6.88
C LYS A 44 -10.15 -2.24 -5.66
N ARG A 45 -9.14 -2.28 -4.79
CA ARG A 45 -9.13 -3.11 -3.58
C ARG A 45 -8.59 -2.34 -2.38
N ASP A 46 -9.12 -2.66 -1.21
CA ASP A 46 -8.58 -2.22 0.07
C ASP A 46 -7.21 -2.87 0.34
N ILE A 47 -6.41 -2.29 1.24
CA ILE A 47 -5.02 -2.70 1.43
C ILE A 47 -5.01 -3.92 2.36
N PRO A 48 -4.65 -5.12 1.87
CA PRO A 48 -4.60 -6.30 2.72
C PRO A 48 -3.46 -6.17 3.74
N GLU A 49 -3.67 -6.71 4.93
CA GLU A 49 -2.68 -6.73 6.01
C GLU A 49 -1.33 -7.32 5.57
N SER A 50 -1.34 -8.26 4.62
CA SER A 50 -0.12 -8.80 4.02
C SER A 50 0.75 -7.71 3.38
N ILE A 51 0.15 -6.75 2.67
CA ILE A 51 0.91 -5.62 2.09
C ILE A 51 1.45 -4.72 3.20
N ILE A 52 0.65 -4.46 4.23
CA ILE A 52 1.06 -3.60 5.34
C ILE A 52 2.24 -4.23 6.09
N ASN A 53 2.21 -5.54 6.31
CA ASN A 53 3.29 -6.31 6.91
C ASN A 53 4.52 -6.37 5.98
N ALA A 54 4.33 -6.56 4.68
CA ALA A 54 5.41 -6.57 3.69
C ALA A 54 6.12 -5.20 3.56
N LEU A 55 5.40 -4.11 3.84
CA LEU A 55 5.97 -2.77 3.95
C LEU A 55 6.66 -2.51 5.30
N GLY A 56 6.62 -3.46 6.23
CA GLY A 56 7.25 -3.35 7.54
C GLY A 56 6.46 -2.51 8.55
N TYR A 57 5.16 -2.27 8.32
CA TYR A 57 4.31 -1.53 9.24
C TYR A 57 3.57 -2.47 10.20
N ILE A 58 3.64 -2.16 11.49
CA ILE A 58 2.79 -2.79 12.52
C ILE A 58 1.42 -2.08 12.46
N VAL A 59 0.36 -2.78 12.03
CA VAL A 59 -1.00 -2.22 12.01
C VAL A 59 -1.43 -1.90 13.45
N ARG A 60 -1.55 -0.61 13.78
CA ARG A 60 -2.32 -0.16 14.95
C ARG A 60 -3.59 0.52 14.44
N PRO A 61 -4.79 -0.01 14.71
CA PRO A 61 -6.02 0.66 14.28
C PRO A 61 -6.18 1.97 15.06
N MET A 62 -6.12 3.11 14.36
CA MET A 62 -6.35 4.45 14.93
C MET A 62 -7.29 5.22 14.00
N CYS A 63 -8.40 5.69 14.56
CA CYS A 63 -9.49 6.38 13.85
C CYS A 63 -9.07 7.83 13.53
N VAL A 64 -9.15 8.25 12.26
CA VAL A 64 -8.79 9.62 11.83
C VAL A 64 -9.82 10.14 10.81
N PRO A 65 -10.30 11.40 10.93
CA PRO A 65 -11.29 11.97 10.01
C PRO A 65 -10.67 12.34 8.66
N ALA A 66 -11.39 12.03 7.58
CA ALA A 66 -10.97 12.22 6.19
C ALA A 66 -10.63 13.70 5.87
N ARG A 67 -9.37 13.98 5.50
CA ARG A 67 -9.00 15.27 4.90
C ARG A 67 -9.18 15.19 3.39
N LYS A 68 -10.28 15.80 2.92
CA LYS A 68 -10.59 16.10 1.52
C LYS A 68 -9.70 17.26 1.04
N GLY A 69 -8.95 17.04 -0.04
CA GLY A 69 -8.51 18.10 -0.95
C GLY A 69 -7.01 18.39 -0.95
N MET A 70 -6.34 18.05 -2.06
CA MET A 70 -5.59 19.01 -2.90
C MET A 70 -5.13 18.27 -4.17
N ASN A 71 -5.80 18.48 -5.31
CA ASN A 71 -5.20 18.28 -6.62
C ASN A 71 -5.02 19.68 -7.23
N ARG A 72 -3.88 19.93 -7.87
CA ARG A 72 -3.64 21.11 -8.70
C ARG A 72 -3.03 20.67 -10.01
#